data_AF-A0A523PDQ9-F1
#
_entry.id   AF-A0A523PDQ9-F1
#
_cell.length_a   1.000
_cell.length_b   1.000
_cell.length_c   1.000
_cell.angle_alpha   90.00
_cell.angle_beta   90.00
_cell.angle_gamma   90.00
#
_symmetry.space_group_name_H-M   'P 1'
#
loop_
_entity.id
_entity.type
_entity.pdbx_description
1 polymer ?
#
loop_
_entity_poly.entity_id
_entity_poly.type
_entity_poly.pdbx_seq_one_letter_code
_entity_poly.pdbx_strand_id
1 'polypeptide(L)'
;MRSPAFHQLVAALLCAFPCSALAVLTTSPYQDQEEEEQELVRLSEWPKLSSKAAARKDLAKVRKAGTEEMARQGKAALLAEGAAVVPMVLKSYERERDEEVLERVYELLIGLTDATQTRLLAREFERKSERIRVWALMRVAAFPDTGVRAEAEAALAAVRKRQDKASAEELYAAGLCVTSTGSLEGLPEISAVVLKGWSKHKLEIRAALELVRGPAASTIVLVQLDTDSRKPRIAALRMLAGCGDRASAARVAPFLDETDNSIRIEAINALRGIVDGDLPLDKLSAFEAIEVANEWKRRL
;
A
#
# COMPACT_ATOMS: atom_id res chain seq x y z
N MET A 1 5.61 -16.64 54.78
CA MET A 1 5.96 -15.76 55.91
C MET A 1 6.47 -14.45 55.33
N ARG A 2 5.57 -13.48 55.13
CA ARG A 2 5.32 -12.28 55.96
C ARG A 2 6.35 -11.15 55.72
N SER A 3 5.89 -10.17 54.93
CA SER A 3 6.28 -8.74 54.95
C SER A 3 6.02 -8.13 56.36
N PRO A 4 6.59 -6.96 56.78
CA PRO A 4 6.18 -5.60 56.35
C PRO A 4 7.36 -4.57 56.27
N ALA A 5 7.34 -3.53 55.44
CA ALA A 5 6.63 -2.23 55.49
C ALA A 5 7.11 -1.22 56.57
N PHE A 6 7.51 -0.03 56.11
CA PHE A 6 7.48 1.29 56.81
C PHE A 6 7.63 2.36 55.71
N HIS A 7 6.57 2.89 55.05
CA HIS A 7 5.67 4.00 55.44
C HIS A 7 6.42 5.25 55.94
N GLN A 8 6.53 6.30 55.09
CA GLN A 8 5.71 7.54 55.09
C GLN A 8 6.20 8.53 56.17
N LEU A 9 6.32 9.86 56.03
CA LEU A 9 5.41 10.92 55.55
C LEU A 9 6.19 12.26 55.77
N VAL A 10 6.16 13.35 54.98
CA VAL A 10 5.30 14.58 55.07
C VAL A 10 6.08 15.69 54.31
N ALA A 11 5.57 16.26 53.22
CA ALA A 11 4.82 17.54 53.10
C ALA A 11 5.63 18.80 53.45
N ALA A 12 5.41 20.01 52.94
CA ALA A 12 4.62 20.61 51.86
C ALA A 12 5.05 22.10 51.88
N LEU A 13 5.07 22.81 50.76
CA LEU A 13 4.95 24.27 50.80
C LEU A 13 4.19 24.78 49.57
N LEU A 14 3.01 25.30 49.85
CA LEU A 14 2.01 25.87 48.95
C LEU A 14 1.68 27.24 49.54
N CYS A 15 1.84 28.31 48.77
CA CYS A 15 1.28 29.67 48.94
C CYS A 15 1.77 30.49 47.74
N ALA A 16 1.06 31.39 47.06
CA ALA A 16 -0.34 31.63 46.77
C ALA A 16 -0.36 32.68 45.60
N PHE A 17 -1.41 32.64 44.79
CA PHE A 17 -1.89 33.51 43.68
C PHE A 17 -1.63 35.04 43.76
N PRO A 18 -1.61 35.79 42.63
CA PRO A 18 -2.87 36.19 41.98
C PRO A 18 -2.96 36.09 40.45
N CYS A 19 -4.22 35.94 40.03
CA CYS A 19 -4.80 36.04 38.70
C CYS A 19 -4.53 37.41 38.04
N SER A 20 -4.21 37.41 36.75
CA SER A 20 -4.49 38.53 35.85
C SER A 20 -4.78 37.97 34.46
N ALA A 21 -5.96 38.33 33.96
CA ALA A 21 -6.49 37.96 32.66
C ALA A 21 -6.00 38.91 31.56
N LEU A 22 -6.30 38.50 30.32
CA LEU A 22 -6.35 39.24 29.05
C LEU A 22 -5.13 39.20 28.11
N ALA A 23 -5.34 38.38 27.07
CA ALA A 23 -5.22 38.69 25.64
C ALA A 23 -3.82 38.95 25.06
N VAL A 24 -3.28 37.91 24.45
CA VAL A 24 -2.44 38.05 23.24
C VAL A 24 -3.04 37.18 22.14
N LEU A 25 -3.53 37.86 21.12
CA LEU A 25 -3.77 37.33 19.78
C LEU A 25 -2.47 36.70 19.26
N THR A 26 -2.49 35.43 18.86
CA THR A 26 -1.73 35.00 17.69
C THR A 26 -2.57 34.00 16.92
N THR A 27 -3.04 34.47 15.77
CA THR A 27 -3.43 33.69 14.60
C THR A 27 -2.46 32.53 14.42
N SER A 28 -2.96 31.29 14.43
CA SER A 28 -2.19 30.13 14.00
C SER A 28 -1.77 30.35 12.54
N PRO A 29 -0.46 30.44 12.22
CA PRO A 29 0.00 30.49 10.85
C PRO A 29 0.07 29.04 10.37
N TYR A 30 -1.06 28.47 9.94
CA TYR A 30 -0.97 27.42 8.94
C TYR A 30 -0.58 28.12 7.63
N GLN A 31 0.71 28.42 7.51
CA GLN A 31 1.31 28.65 6.21
C GLN A 31 1.20 27.31 5.49
N ASP A 32 0.34 27.25 4.48
CA ASP A 32 0.50 26.32 3.37
C ASP A 32 1.92 26.54 2.84
N GLN A 33 2.86 25.74 3.34
CA GLN A 33 4.09 25.49 2.62
C GLN A 33 3.64 24.61 1.45
N GLU A 34 3.35 25.25 0.32
CA GLU A 34 3.49 24.62 -0.98
C GLU A 34 4.95 24.16 -1.06
N GLU A 35 5.24 22.96 -0.53
CA GLU A 35 6.43 22.22 -0.89
C GLU A 35 6.33 22.05 -2.40
N GLU A 36 7.14 22.81 -3.14
CA GLU A 36 7.31 22.61 -4.58
C GLU A 36 7.64 21.13 -4.79
N GLU A 37 6.65 20.34 -5.23
CA GLU A 37 6.83 18.95 -5.61
C GLU A 37 7.89 18.92 -6.71
N GLN A 38 9.12 18.60 -6.34
CA GLN A 38 10.19 18.41 -7.30
C GLN A 38 9.74 17.29 -8.25
N GLU A 39 9.56 17.65 -9.52
CA GLU A 39 9.11 16.72 -10.55
C GLU A 39 10.05 15.50 -10.58
N LEU A 40 9.51 14.34 -10.21
CA LEU A 40 10.29 13.11 -10.07
C LEU A 40 10.86 12.68 -11.42
N VAL A 41 12.17 12.85 -11.61
CA VAL A 41 12.86 12.46 -12.85
C VAL A 41 12.97 10.94 -12.94
N ARG A 42 12.23 10.36 -13.90
CA ARG A 42 12.25 8.91 -14.17
C ARG A 42 13.44 8.54 -15.07
N LEU A 43 14.13 7.46 -14.73
CA LEU A 43 15.28 6.94 -15.48
C LEU A 43 14.83 6.35 -16.82
N SER A 44 15.58 6.67 -17.88
CA SER A 44 15.41 6.09 -19.22
C SER A 44 16.33 4.89 -19.47
N GLU A 45 17.44 4.80 -18.72
CA GLU A 45 18.44 3.73 -18.76
C GLU A 45 18.98 3.41 -17.35
N TRP A 46 19.42 2.18 -17.14
CA TRP A 46 20.07 1.79 -15.90
C TRP A 46 21.44 2.48 -15.77
N PRO A 47 21.79 3.03 -14.60
CA PRO A 47 23.11 3.61 -14.38
C PRO A 47 24.23 2.59 -14.61
N LYS A 48 25.41 3.08 -14.98
CA LYS A 48 26.59 2.22 -15.20
C LYS A 48 27.19 1.80 -13.86
N LEU A 49 27.55 0.52 -13.78
CA LEU A 49 28.30 -0.01 -12.65
C LEU A 49 29.70 0.59 -12.58
N SER A 50 30.11 0.99 -11.38
CA SER A 50 31.47 1.37 -11.03
C SER A 50 32.44 0.21 -11.28
N SER A 51 32.08 -0.98 -10.81
CA SER A 51 32.87 -2.21 -11.00
C SER A 51 31.98 -3.45 -11.04
N LYS A 52 31.87 -4.04 -12.23
CA LYS A 52 31.16 -5.31 -12.43
C LYS A 52 31.75 -6.46 -11.63
N ALA A 53 33.06 -6.45 -11.38
CA ALA A 53 33.73 -7.48 -10.60
C ALA A 53 33.42 -7.37 -9.11
N ALA A 54 33.43 -6.15 -8.56
CA ALA A 54 33.07 -5.89 -7.17
C ALA A 54 31.60 -6.26 -6.91
N ALA A 55 30.68 -5.76 -7.73
CA ALA A 55 29.25 -6.07 -7.61
C ALA A 55 28.97 -7.59 -7.66
N ARG A 56 29.67 -8.35 -8.52
CA ARG A 56 29.56 -9.82 -8.54
C ARG A 56 30.03 -10.47 -7.26
N LYS A 57 31.14 -9.98 -6.69
CA LYS A 57 31.68 -10.48 -5.43
C LYS A 57 30.71 -10.22 -4.29
N ASP A 58 30.14 -9.02 -4.20
CA ASP A 58 29.22 -8.66 -3.13
C ASP A 58 27.88 -9.37 -3.27
N LEU A 59 27.38 -9.56 -4.50
CA LEU A 59 26.21 -10.42 -4.74
C LEU A 59 26.48 -11.88 -4.35
N ALA A 60 27.70 -12.38 -4.61
CA ALA A 60 28.07 -13.72 -4.14
C ALA A 60 28.12 -13.79 -2.60
N LYS A 61 28.54 -12.73 -1.90
CA LYS A 61 28.48 -12.67 -0.43
C LYS A 61 27.04 -12.75 0.07
N VAL A 62 26.10 -12.02 -0.54
CA VAL A 62 24.67 -12.10 -0.17
C VAL A 62 24.13 -13.51 -0.36
N ARG A 63 24.46 -14.15 -1.49
CA ARG A 63 23.91 -15.48 -1.84
C ARG A 63 24.53 -16.64 -1.08
N LYS A 64 25.81 -16.56 -0.78
CA LYS A 64 26.58 -17.64 -0.17
C LYS A 64 26.94 -17.33 1.28
N ALA A 65 26.21 -16.41 1.91
CA ALA A 65 26.53 -16.00 3.27
C ALA A 65 26.37 -17.17 4.22
N GLY A 66 27.46 -17.57 4.89
CA GLY A 66 27.43 -18.53 6.00
C GLY A 66 27.11 -17.88 7.34
N THR A 67 27.07 -16.54 7.40
CA THR A 67 26.70 -15.74 8.57
C THR A 67 25.84 -14.55 8.16
N GLU A 68 25.00 -14.06 9.06
CA GLU A 68 24.16 -12.87 8.83
C GLU A 68 25.01 -11.64 8.52
N GLU A 69 26.14 -11.47 9.22
CA GLU A 69 27.06 -10.35 9.00
C GLU A 69 27.62 -10.32 7.57
N MET A 70 27.94 -11.48 6.99
CA MET A 70 28.42 -11.57 5.61
C MET A 70 27.34 -11.15 4.61
N ALA A 71 26.08 -11.55 4.85
CA ALA A 71 24.95 -11.14 4.01
C ALA A 71 24.73 -9.63 4.12
N ARG A 72 24.78 -9.08 5.34
CA ARG A 72 24.60 -7.65 5.63
C ARG A 72 25.66 -6.79 4.94
N GLN A 73 26.94 -7.18 5.01
CA GLN A 73 28.02 -6.47 4.34
C GLN A 73 27.87 -6.47 2.82
N GLY A 74 27.49 -7.63 2.24
CA GLY A 74 27.22 -7.73 0.81
C GLY A 74 26.03 -6.85 0.39
N LYS A 75 24.93 -6.88 1.16
CA LYS A 75 23.74 -6.06 0.93
C LYS A 75 24.09 -4.56 1.00
N ALA A 76 24.80 -4.13 2.03
CA ALA A 76 25.22 -2.73 2.19
C ALA A 76 26.08 -2.23 1.03
N ALA A 77 27.05 -3.02 0.56
CA ALA A 77 27.88 -2.66 -0.59
C ALA A 77 27.09 -2.51 -1.89
N LEU A 78 26.11 -3.40 -2.12
CA LEU A 78 25.24 -3.33 -3.29
C LEU A 78 24.27 -2.15 -3.22
N LEU A 79 23.72 -1.85 -2.04
CA LEU A 79 22.87 -0.67 -1.83
C LEU A 79 23.64 0.64 -2.07
N ALA A 80 24.91 0.71 -1.68
CA ALA A 80 25.76 1.87 -1.95
C ALA A 80 26.02 2.09 -3.46
N GLU A 81 26.01 1.01 -4.25
CA GLU A 81 26.11 1.07 -5.72
C GLU A 81 24.77 1.47 -6.37
N GLY A 82 23.65 1.27 -5.67
CA GLY A 82 22.31 1.74 -6.07
C GLY A 82 21.74 1.05 -7.32
N ALA A 83 20.93 1.78 -8.09
CA ALA A 83 20.16 1.24 -9.21
C ALA A 83 21.01 0.54 -10.29
N ALA A 84 22.31 0.83 -10.39
CA ALA A 84 23.23 0.22 -11.36
C ALA A 84 23.31 -1.31 -11.24
N VAL A 85 23.12 -1.87 -10.03
CA VAL A 85 23.19 -3.32 -9.80
C VAL A 85 21.89 -4.06 -10.10
N VAL A 86 20.75 -3.38 -10.23
CA VAL A 86 19.43 -3.99 -10.38
C VAL A 86 19.39 -5.04 -11.50
N PRO A 87 19.89 -4.78 -12.74
CA PRO A 87 19.88 -5.80 -13.79
C PRO A 87 20.67 -7.07 -13.45
N MET A 88 21.76 -6.93 -12.69
CA MET A 88 22.56 -8.06 -12.24
C MET A 88 21.84 -8.88 -11.17
N VAL A 89 21.23 -8.19 -10.21
CA VAL A 89 20.48 -8.82 -9.11
C VAL A 89 19.24 -9.51 -9.64
N LEU A 90 18.50 -8.91 -10.58
CA LEU A 90 17.34 -9.54 -11.24
C LEU A 90 17.68 -10.84 -11.93
N LYS A 91 18.80 -10.87 -12.67
CA LYS A 91 19.28 -12.10 -13.31
C LYS A 91 19.62 -13.18 -12.29
N SER A 92 20.08 -12.80 -11.10
CA SER A 92 20.32 -13.75 -10.02
C SER A 92 19.02 -14.25 -9.40
N TYR A 93 18.08 -13.35 -9.14
CA TYR A 93 16.76 -13.65 -8.58
C TYR A 93 15.96 -14.63 -9.47
N GLU A 94 16.04 -14.46 -10.79
CA GLU A 94 15.42 -15.36 -11.77
C GLU A 94 15.96 -16.81 -11.69
N ARG A 95 17.25 -16.95 -11.38
CA ARG A 95 17.97 -18.23 -11.46
C ARG A 95 18.07 -18.95 -10.12
N GLU A 96 17.88 -18.22 -9.03
CA GLU A 96 17.99 -18.77 -7.69
C GLU A 96 16.86 -19.77 -7.40
N ARG A 97 17.19 -20.80 -6.63
CA ARG A 97 16.29 -21.92 -6.28
C ARG A 97 16.22 -22.15 -4.77
N ASP A 98 17.22 -21.67 -4.03
CA ASP A 98 17.22 -21.69 -2.58
C ASP A 98 16.30 -20.58 -2.05
N GLU A 99 15.30 -20.94 -1.25
CA GLU A 99 14.26 -20.01 -0.77
C GLU A 99 14.81 -18.95 0.21
N GLU A 100 15.76 -19.31 1.08
CA GLU A 100 16.39 -18.34 1.99
C GLU A 100 17.29 -17.36 1.23
N VAL A 101 17.94 -17.83 0.18
CA VAL A 101 18.69 -16.94 -0.73
C VAL A 101 17.73 -16.07 -1.55
N LEU A 102 16.61 -16.62 -2.00
CA LEU A 102 15.59 -15.88 -2.74
C LEU A 102 15.02 -14.73 -1.93
N GLU A 103 14.68 -14.96 -0.66
CA GLU A 103 14.18 -13.93 0.24
C GLU A 103 15.20 -12.80 0.41
N ARG A 104 16.47 -13.13 0.69
CA ARG A 104 17.55 -12.13 0.80
C ARG A 104 17.75 -11.33 -0.49
N VAL A 105 17.69 -11.98 -1.64
CA VAL A 105 17.82 -11.32 -2.95
C VAL A 105 16.59 -10.46 -3.26
N TYR A 106 15.39 -10.90 -2.88
CA TYR A 106 14.16 -10.13 -2.99
C TYR A 106 14.22 -8.85 -2.15
N GLU A 107 14.61 -8.95 -0.87
CA GLU A 107 14.79 -7.76 -0.02
C GLU A 107 15.81 -6.78 -0.57
N LEU A 108 16.91 -7.30 -1.14
CA LEU A 108 17.91 -6.48 -1.80
C LEU A 108 17.29 -5.73 -2.99
N LEU A 109 16.49 -6.40 -3.83
CA LEU A 109 15.78 -5.76 -4.93
C LEU A 109 14.81 -4.67 -4.46
N ILE A 110 14.10 -4.90 -3.35
CA ILE A 110 13.24 -3.87 -2.75
C ILE A 110 14.07 -2.65 -2.33
N GLY A 111 15.21 -2.85 -1.67
CA GLY A 111 16.08 -1.75 -1.23
C GLY A 111 16.80 -1.01 -2.36
N LEU A 112 17.04 -1.67 -3.50
CA LEU A 112 17.71 -1.07 -4.66
C LEU A 112 16.77 -0.28 -5.59
N THR A 113 15.46 -0.48 -5.44
CA THR A 113 14.48 0.08 -6.37
C THR A 113 13.62 1.13 -5.74
N ASP A 114 13.29 2.17 -6.50
CA ASP A 114 12.47 3.30 -6.08
C ASP A 114 11.58 3.79 -7.25
N ALA A 115 10.82 4.86 -7.00
CA ALA A 115 9.92 5.44 -7.98
C ALA A 115 10.63 5.92 -9.25
N THR A 116 11.90 6.31 -9.22
CA THR A 116 12.60 6.79 -10.43
C THR A 116 12.74 5.71 -11.51
N GLN A 117 12.54 4.43 -11.16
CA GLN A 117 12.89 3.29 -12.02
C GLN A 117 11.67 2.58 -12.63
N THR A 118 10.45 3.00 -12.33
CA THR A 118 9.20 2.36 -12.78
C THR A 118 9.16 2.06 -14.29
N ARG A 119 9.57 3.02 -15.13
CA ARG A 119 9.63 2.86 -16.59
C ARG A 119 10.65 1.82 -17.06
N LEU A 120 11.75 1.66 -16.33
CA LEU A 120 12.71 0.59 -16.60
C LEU A 120 12.17 -0.77 -16.17
N LEU A 121 11.51 -0.83 -15.02
CA LEU A 121 10.88 -2.04 -14.49
C LEU A 121 9.73 -2.53 -15.37
N ALA A 122 9.00 -1.63 -16.02
CA ALA A 122 7.93 -1.99 -16.96
C ALA A 122 8.42 -2.87 -18.13
N ARG A 123 9.70 -2.75 -18.52
CA ARG A 123 10.31 -3.63 -19.54
C ARG A 123 10.38 -5.09 -19.12
N GLU A 124 10.27 -5.36 -17.82
CA GLU A 124 10.34 -6.70 -17.25
C GLU A 124 8.96 -7.41 -17.22
N PHE A 125 7.86 -6.71 -17.59
CA PHE A 125 6.50 -7.27 -17.58
C PHE A 125 6.30 -8.42 -18.57
N GLU A 126 7.12 -8.50 -19.63
CA GLU A 126 7.03 -9.54 -20.66
C GLU A 126 8.08 -10.65 -20.47
N ARG A 127 8.82 -10.65 -19.36
CA ARG A 127 9.87 -11.65 -19.11
C ARG A 127 9.30 -13.05 -19.11
N LYS A 128 10.07 -14.02 -19.64
CA LYS A 128 9.66 -15.43 -19.61
C LYS A 128 9.45 -15.96 -18.18
N SER A 129 10.25 -15.48 -17.23
CA SER A 129 10.14 -15.86 -15.81
C SER A 129 8.97 -15.17 -15.14
N GLU A 130 8.01 -15.96 -14.67
CA GLU A 130 6.85 -15.47 -13.90
C GLU A 130 7.27 -14.70 -12.66
N ARG A 131 8.24 -15.23 -11.90
CA ARG A 131 8.78 -14.56 -10.71
C ARG A 131 9.24 -13.14 -10.99
N ILE A 132 9.88 -12.91 -12.14
CA ILE A 132 10.34 -11.57 -12.53
C ILE A 132 9.16 -10.68 -12.92
N ARG A 133 8.18 -11.20 -13.67
CA ARG A 133 6.97 -10.45 -14.02
C ARG A 133 6.20 -10.03 -12.76
N VAL A 134 5.92 -10.97 -11.86
CA VAL A 134 5.24 -10.73 -10.58
C VAL A 134 5.98 -9.66 -9.78
N TRP A 135 7.28 -9.85 -9.57
CA TRP A 135 8.09 -8.89 -8.81
C TRP A 135 8.05 -7.49 -9.44
N ALA A 136 8.22 -7.38 -10.77
CA ALA A 136 8.23 -6.10 -11.46
C ALA A 136 6.87 -5.39 -11.37
N LEU A 137 5.77 -6.13 -11.60
CA LEU A 137 4.41 -5.61 -11.50
C LEU A 137 4.09 -5.10 -10.09
N MET A 138 4.40 -5.91 -9.06
CA MET A 138 4.23 -5.51 -7.66
C MET A 138 5.10 -4.30 -7.31
N ARG A 139 6.33 -4.26 -7.83
CA ARG A 139 7.26 -3.16 -7.51
C ARG A 139 6.84 -1.86 -8.16
N VAL A 140 6.37 -1.89 -9.41
CA VAL A 140 5.78 -0.72 -10.07
C VAL A 140 4.51 -0.28 -9.36
N ALA A 141 3.67 -1.22 -8.91
CA ALA A 141 2.45 -0.89 -8.18
C ALA A 141 2.68 -0.13 -6.86
N ALA A 142 3.82 -0.38 -6.21
CA ALA A 142 4.22 0.34 -5.00
C ALA A 142 4.63 1.81 -5.28
N PHE A 143 4.84 2.17 -6.54
CA PHE A 143 5.23 3.51 -6.98
C PHE A 143 4.37 3.97 -8.15
N PRO A 144 3.13 4.44 -7.90
CA PRO A 144 2.21 4.87 -8.93
C PRO A 144 2.88 5.73 -10.02
N ASP A 145 2.72 5.31 -11.27
CA ASP A 145 3.27 5.96 -12.46
C ASP A 145 2.27 5.82 -13.61
N THR A 146 1.62 6.93 -13.96
CA THR A 146 0.67 6.95 -15.09
C THR A 146 1.36 6.74 -16.43
N GLY A 147 2.68 6.99 -16.50
CA GLY A 147 3.49 6.85 -17.70
C GLY A 147 3.75 5.40 -18.13
N VAL A 148 3.41 4.41 -17.30
CA VAL A 148 3.54 2.97 -17.64
C VAL A 148 2.19 2.28 -17.82
N ARG A 149 1.11 3.05 -17.98
CA ARG A 149 -0.27 2.53 -18.10
C ARG A 149 -0.41 1.56 -19.26
N ALA A 150 0.11 1.91 -20.44
CA ALA A 150 -0.04 1.09 -21.64
C ALA A 150 0.66 -0.27 -21.48
N GLU A 151 1.86 -0.29 -20.90
CA GLU A 151 2.62 -1.50 -20.60
C GLU A 151 1.91 -2.35 -19.54
N ALA A 152 1.37 -1.72 -18.49
CA ALA A 152 0.62 -2.41 -17.45
C ALA A 152 -0.66 -3.06 -18.02
N GLU A 153 -1.43 -2.34 -18.84
CA GLU A 153 -2.64 -2.86 -19.48
C GLU A 153 -2.31 -4.02 -20.43
N ALA A 154 -1.24 -3.89 -21.21
CA ALA A 154 -0.75 -4.97 -22.06
C ALA A 154 -0.34 -6.21 -21.24
N ALA A 155 0.33 -6.00 -20.10
CA ALA A 155 0.71 -7.08 -19.19
C ALA A 155 -0.53 -7.80 -18.62
N LEU A 156 -1.52 -7.06 -18.11
CA LEU A 156 -2.78 -7.64 -17.62
C LEU A 156 -3.52 -8.41 -18.72
N ALA A 157 -3.62 -7.86 -19.92
CA ALA A 157 -4.21 -8.54 -21.06
C ALA A 157 -3.46 -9.84 -21.40
N ALA A 158 -2.13 -9.83 -21.35
CA ALA A 158 -1.30 -11.01 -21.59
C ALA A 158 -1.45 -12.09 -20.48
N VAL A 159 -1.64 -11.68 -19.23
CA VAL A 159 -1.94 -12.60 -18.11
C VAL A 159 -3.33 -13.23 -18.31
N ARG A 160 -4.37 -12.42 -18.57
CA ARG A 160 -5.74 -12.90 -18.84
C ARG A 160 -5.80 -13.89 -20.01
N LYS A 161 -5.05 -13.63 -21.09
CA LYS A 161 -4.95 -14.54 -22.25
C LYS A 161 -4.32 -15.90 -21.91
N ARG A 162 -3.51 -15.99 -20.86
CA ARG A 162 -2.89 -17.26 -20.43
C ARG A 162 -3.82 -18.11 -19.57
N GLN A 163 -4.93 -17.55 -19.08
CA GLN A 163 -5.95 -18.26 -18.31
C GLN A 163 -5.32 -19.13 -17.20
N ASP A 164 -5.60 -20.44 -17.19
CA ASP A 164 -5.14 -21.39 -16.17
C ASP A 164 -3.61 -21.57 -16.09
N LYS A 165 -2.84 -21.02 -17.05
CA LYS A 165 -1.38 -21.03 -17.03
C LYS A 165 -0.77 -19.86 -16.25
N ALA A 166 -1.57 -18.85 -15.91
CA ALA A 166 -1.14 -17.76 -15.05
C ALA A 166 -1.50 -18.08 -13.60
N SER A 167 -0.58 -17.84 -12.67
CA SER A 167 -0.91 -17.95 -11.25
C SER A 167 -1.86 -16.84 -10.82
N ALA A 168 -2.58 -17.10 -9.73
CA ALA A 168 -3.42 -16.09 -9.09
C ALA A 168 -2.60 -14.88 -8.60
N GLU A 169 -1.33 -15.12 -8.22
CA GLU A 169 -0.41 -14.06 -7.80
C GLU A 169 -0.02 -13.16 -8.97
N GLU A 170 0.26 -13.74 -10.14
CA GLU A 170 0.56 -12.96 -11.34
C GLU A 170 -0.65 -12.12 -11.80
N LEU A 171 -1.84 -12.71 -11.79
CA LEU A 171 -3.07 -12.00 -12.13
C LEU A 171 -3.35 -10.85 -11.15
N TYR A 172 -3.14 -11.08 -9.86
CA TYR A 172 -3.26 -10.05 -8.84
C TYR A 172 -2.23 -8.92 -9.04
N ALA A 173 -0.96 -9.26 -9.22
CA ALA A 173 0.11 -8.28 -9.43
C ALA A 173 -0.16 -7.41 -10.65
N ALA A 174 -0.65 -8.00 -11.75
CA ALA A 174 -1.01 -7.26 -12.96
C ALA A 174 -2.20 -6.32 -12.73
N GLY A 175 -3.25 -6.80 -12.05
CA GLY A 175 -4.42 -5.98 -11.70
C GLY A 175 -4.06 -4.80 -10.79
N LEU A 176 -3.22 -5.05 -9.78
CA LEU A 176 -2.71 -4.02 -8.87
C LEU A 176 -1.87 -2.98 -9.61
N CYS A 177 -0.94 -3.42 -10.45
CA CYS A 177 -0.11 -2.53 -11.27
C CYS A 177 -0.98 -1.66 -12.18
N VAL A 178 -1.89 -2.24 -12.96
CA VAL A 178 -2.80 -1.48 -13.84
C VAL A 178 -3.62 -0.45 -13.07
N THR A 179 -4.21 -0.85 -11.95
CA THR A 179 -5.00 0.05 -11.10
C THR A 179 -4.15 1.22 -10.59
N SER A 180 -2.92 0.94 -10.13
CA SER A 180 -1.97 1.96 -9.66
C SER A 180 -1.48 2.92 -10.75
N THR A 181 -1.78 2.69 -12.03
CA THR A 181 -1.52 3.63 -13.13
C THR A 181 -2.73 4.52 -13.46
N GLY A 182 -3.82 4.38 -12.69
CA GLY A 182 -5.09 5.08 -12.93
C GLY A 182 -5.99 4.43 -13.97
N SER A 183 -5.74 3.17 -14.35
CA SER A 183 -6.62 2.42 -15.26
C SER A 183 -7.65 1.59 -14.50
N LEU A 184 -8.90 1.64 -14.96
CA LEU A 184 -10.02 0.88 -14.37
C LEU A 184 -9.97 -0.61 -14.71
N GLU A 185 -9.14 -1.00 -15.68
CA GLU A 185 -9.06 -2.37 -16.20
C GLU A 185 -8.65 -3.39 -15.14
N GLY A 186 -7.92 -2.98 -14.10
CA GLY A 186 -7.48 -3.86 -13.01
C GLY A 186 -8.49 -4.06 -11.89
N LEU A 187 -9.59 -3.30 -11.86
CA LEU A 187 -10.60 -3.38 -10.80
C LEU A 187 -11.22 -4.78 -10.61
N PRO A 188 -11.49 -5.59 -11.66
CA PRO A 188 -11.99 -6.94 -11.49
C PRO A 188 -11.05 -7.85 -10.69
N GLU A 189 -9.74 -7.78 -10.96
CA GLU A 189 -8.71 -8.57 -10.27
C GLU A 189 -8.58 -8.13 -8.81
N ILE A 190 -8.61 -6.82 -8.55
CA ILE A 190 -8.64 -6.28 -7.20
C ILE A 190 -9.88 -6.76 -6.45
N SER A 191 -11.06 -6.64 -7.06
CA SER A 191 -12.32 -7.09 -6.47
C SER A 191 -12.28 -8.58 -6.11
N ALA A 192 -11.74 -9.42 -6.99
CA ALA A 192 -11.57 -10.85 -6.74
C ALA A 192 -10.68 -11.15 -5.53
N VAL A 193 -9.62 -10.36 -5.28
CA VAL A 193 -8.76 -10.49 -4.11
C VAL A 193 -9.43 -9.96 -2.85
N VAL A 194 -10.09 -8.80 -2.90
CA VAL A 194 -10.83 -8.25 -1.76
C VAL A 194 -11.93 -9.21 -1.29
N LEU A 195 -12.60 -9.90 -2.22
CA LEU A 195 -13.62 -10.93 -1.94
C LEU A 195 -13.05 -12.14 -1.21
N LYS A 196 -11.82 -12.57 -1.52
CA LYS A 196 -11.20 -13.79 -0.99
C LYS A 196 -10.35 -13.55 0.25
N GLY A 197 -9.67 -12.42 0.35
CA GLY A 197 -8.65 -12.17 1.38
C GLY A 197 -8.15 -10.72 1.45
N TRP A 198 -8.96 -9.84 2.05
CA TRP A 198 -8.64 -8.41 2.23
C TRP A 198 -7.42 -8.13 3.11
N SER A 199 -7.28 -8.83 4.24
CA SER A 199 -6.35 -8.45 5.32
C SER A 199 -4.88 -8.43 4.89
N LYS A 200 -4.48 -9.34 3.99
CA LYS A 200 -3.09 -9.46 3.53
C LYS A 200 -2.66 -8.29 2.64
N HIS A 201 -3.59 -7.74 1.86
CA HIS A 201 -3.30 -6.82 0.76
C HIS A 201 -3.95 -5.43 0.95
N LYS A 202 -4.51 -5.14 2.13
CA LYS A 202 -5.33 -3.94 2.35
C LYS A 202 -4.62 -2.63 2.03
N LEU A 203 -3.34 -2.50 2.40
CA LEU A 203 -2.59 -1.24 2.25
C LEU A 203 -2.23 -0.97 0.79
N GLU A 204 -1.68 -1.97 0.11
CA GLU A 204 -1.31 -1.89 -1.31
C GLU A 204 -2.53 -1.70 -2.22
N ILE A 205 -3.65 -2.38 -1.94
CA ILE A 205 -4.89 -2.19 -2.70
C ILE A 205 -5.41 -0.75 -2.52
N ARG A 206 -5.39 -0.21 -1.30
CA ARG A 206 -5.84 1.18 -1.07
C ARG A 206 -4.97 2.18 -1.80
N ALA A 207 -3.64 2.02 -1.76
CA ALA A 207 -2.72 2.89 -2.48
C ALA A 207 -2.97 2.85 -3.99
N ALA A 208 -3.19 1.66 -4.56
CA ALA A 208 -3.50 1.51 -5.99
C ALA A 208 -4.85 2.14 -6.38
N LEU A 209 -5.88 1.99 -5.53
CA LEU A 209 -7.22 2.52 -5.78
C LEU A 209 -7.29 4.05 -5.80
N GLU A 210 -6.33 4.74 -5.17
CA GLU A 210 -6.32 6.20 -5.11
C GLU A 210 -6.21 6.84 -6.50
N LEU A 211 -5.38 6.28 -7.40
CA LEU A 211 -5.23 6.83 -8.76
C LEU A 211 -6.46 6.63 -9.66
N VAL A 212 -7.37 5.74 -9.29
CA VAL A 212 -8.64 5.53 -9.99
C VAL A 212 -9.81 6.18 -9.27
N ARG A 213 -9.57 6.92 -8.17
CA ARG A 213 -10.62 7.59 -7.41
C ARG A 213 -11.43 8.51 -8.30
N GLY A 214 -12.76 8.31 -8.27
CA GLY A 214 -13.67 9.16 -9.02
C GLY A 214 -14.97 8.48 -9.44
N PRO A 215 -15.84 9.20 -10.16
CA PRO A 215 -17.18 8.72 -10.51
C PRO A 215 -17.18 7.41 -11.31
N ALA A 216 -16.18 7.23 -12.18
CA ALA A 216 -16.09 6.05 -13.04
C ALA A 216 -15.79 4.78 -12.25
N ALA A 217 -14.75 4.77 -11.41
CA ALA A 217 -14.46 3.63 -10.53
C ALA A 217 -15.60 3.37 -9.55
N SER A 218 -16.16 4.44 -8.99
CA SER A 218 -17.29 4.35 -8.06
C SER A 218 -18.49 3.67 -8.68
N THR A 219 -18.87 4.05 -9.90
CA THR A 219 -19.99 3.44 -10.63
C THR A 219 -19.78 1.93 -10.81
N ILE A 220 -18.57 1.51 -11.17
CA ILE A 220 -18.23 0.09 -11.34
C ILE A 220 -18.39 -0.68 -10.03
N VAL A 221 -17.89 -0.13 -8.93
CA VAL A 221 -17.89 -0.82 -7.63
C VAL A 221 -19.28 -0.82 -6.98
N LEU A 222 -20.05 0.26 -7.13
CA LEU A 222 -21.39 0.40 -6.54
C LEU A 222 -22.37 -0.70 -6.97
N VAL A 223 -22.22 -1.27 -8.18
CA VAL A 223 -23.05 -2.38 -8.65
C VAL A 223 -23.02 -3.58 -7.69
N GLN A 224 -21.91 -3.79 -6.99
CA GLN A 224 -21.75 -4.92 -6.06
C GLN A 224 -22.52 -4.73 -4.74
N LEU A 225 -22.92 -3.49 -4.40
CA LEU A 225 -23.75 -3.20 -3.22
C LEU A 225 -25.20 -3.67 -3.40
N ASP A 226 -25.68 -3.74 -4.64
CA ASP A 226 -27.07 -4.08 -4.98
C ASP A 226 -27.35 -5.59 -4.90
N THR A 227 -26.35 -6.39 -4.55
CA THR A 227 -26.51 -7.84 -4.36
C THR A 227 -27.00 -8.16 -2.95
N ASP A 228 -27.73 -9.25 -2.76
CA ASP A 228 -28.14 -9.73 -1.42
C ASP A 228 -27.02 -10.47 -0.66
N SER A 229 -25.88 -10.68 -1.31
CA SER A 229 -24.78 -11.43 -0.74
C SER A 229 -23.89 -10.53 0.12
N ARG A 230 -23.70 -10.93 1.38
CA ARG A 230 -22.83 -10.24 2.34
C ARG A 230 -21.40 -10.02 1.83
N LYS A 231 -20.80 -11.02 1.18
CA LYS A 231 -19.38 -10.96 0.76
C LYS A 231 -19.12 -9.89 -0.31
N PRO A 232 -19.88 -9.82 -1.42
CA PRO A 232 -19.80 -8.72 -2.38
C PRO A 232 -20.05 -7.34 -1.76
N ARG A 233 -21.05 -7.17 -0.90
CA ARG A 233 -21.29 -5.89 -0.22
C ARG A 233 -20.05 -5.42 0.56
N ILE A 234 -19.48 -6.29 1.38
CA ILE A 234 -18.26 -5.99 2.14
C ILE A 234 -17.08 -5.65 1.20
N ALA A 235 -16.90 -6.39 0.11
CA ALA A 235 -15.82 -6.13 -0.83
C ALA A 235 -15.99 -4.78 -1.54
N ALA A 236 -17.22 -4.46 -1.94
CA ALA A 236 -17.56 -3.18 -2.56
C ALA A 236 -17.28 -2.00 -1.61
N LEU A 237 -17.70 -2.11 -0.35
CA LEU A 237 -17.46 -1.07 0.67
C LEU A 237 -15.94 -0.85 0.88
N ARG A 238 -15.15 -1.92 0.95
CA ARG A 238 -13.68 -1.84 1.06
C ARG A 238 -13.04 -1.16 -0.14
N MET A 239 -13.50 -1.47 -1.35
CA MET A 239 -13.01 -0.83 -2.57
C MET A 239 -13.42 0.65 -2.64
N LEU A 240 -14.67 0.98 -2.29
CA LEU A 240 -15.18 2.36 -2.25
C LEU A 240 -14.41 3.24 -1.25
N ALA A 241 -13.88 2.67 -0.17
CA ALA A 241 -12.99 3.39 0.73
C ALA A 241 -11.70 3.92 0.04
N GLY A 242 -11.26 3.28 -1.05
CA GLY A 242 -10.07 3.67 -1.81
C GLY A 242 -10.37 4.47 -3.08
N CYS A 243 -11.43 4.12 -3.83
CA CYS A 243 -11.72 4.74 -5.13
C CYS A 243 -13.04 5.52 -5.19
N GLY A 244 -13.81 5.55 -4.10
CA GLY A 244 -15.11 6.18 -4.06
C GLY A 244 -15.02 7.71 -4.17
N ASP A 245 -15.94 8.30 -4.94
CA ASP A 245 -16.13 9.74 -5.04
C ASP A 245 -17.18 10.22 -4.03
N ARG A 246 -17.21 11.53 -3.75
CA ARG A 246 -18.11 12.10 -2.73
C ARG A 246 -19.59 11.83 -3.03
N ALA A 247 -20.00 11.75 -4.31
CA ALA A 247 -21.37 11.43 -4.67
C ALA A 247 -21.78 10.01 -4.26
N SER A 248 -20.84 9.08 -4.18
CA SER A 248 -21.08 7.70 -3.75
C SER A 248 -21.41 7.57 -2.26
N ALA A 249 -21.12 8.59 -1.44
CA ALA A 249 -21.46 8.57 -0.02
C ALA A 249 -22.96 8.34 0.22
N ALA A 250 -23.82 8.93 -0.61
CA ALA A 250 -25.28 8.74 -0.53
C ALA A 250 -25.72 7.29 -0.75
N ARG A 251 -24.99 6.52 -1.58
CA ARG A 251 -25.24 5.09 -1.81
C ARG A 251 -24.69 4.21 -0.69
N VAL A 252 -23.68 4.67 0.03
CA VAL A 252 -23.10 3.96 1.19
C VAL A 252 -23.91 4.21 2.46
N ALA A 253 -24.52 5.39 2.62
CA ALA A 253 -25.23 5.79 3.82
C ALA A 253 -26.26 4.77 4.35
N PRO A 254 -27.09 4.11 3.52
CA PRO A 254 -28.05 3.11 4.01
C PRO A 254 -27.40 1.92 4.73
N PHE A 255 -26.15 1.59 4.41
CA PHE A 255 -25.41 0.49 5.05
C PHE A 255 -24.93 0.82 6.47
N LEU A 256 -25.10 2.07 6.93
CA LEU A 256 -24.90 2.46 8.34
C LEU A 256 -26.00 1.91 9.27
N ASP A 257 -27.15 1.55 8.72
CA ASP A 257 -28.29 0.97 9.44
C ASP A 257 -28.33 -0.56 9.34
N GLU A 258 -27.36 -1.19 8.68
CA GLU A 258 -27.32 -2.64 8.52
C GLU A 258 -27.22 -3.37 9.86
N THR A 259 -27.92 -4.50 9.96
CA THR A 259 -27.93 -5.32 11.18
C THR A 259 -26.62 -6.09 11.35
N ASP A 260 -25.97 -6.45 10.24
CA ASP A 260 -24.64 -7.05 10.26
C ASP A 260 -23.59 -5.99 10.61
N ASN A 261 -23.02 -6.14 11.81
CA ASN A 261 -21.97 -5.25 12.31
C ASN A 261 -20.77 -5.13 11.37
N SER A 262 -20.44 -6.20 10.63
CA SER A 262 -19.34 -6.19 9.67
C SER A 262 -19.64 -5.27 8.48
N ILE A 263 -20.87 -5.30 7.96
CA ILE A 263 -21.27 -4.41 6.86
C ILE A 263 -21.27 -2.96 7.35
N ARG A 264 -21.79 -2.72 8.56
CA ARG A 264 -21.81 -1.38 9.18
C ARG A 264 -20.40 -0.80 9.36
N ILE A 265 -19.46 -1.58 9.90
CA ILE A 265 -18.06 -1.16 10.07
C ILE A 265 -17.43 -0.81 8.71
N GLU A 266 -17.66 -1.63 7.69
CA GLU A 266 -17.10 -1.37 6.37
C GLU A 266 -17.76 -0.17 5.68
N ALA A 267 -19.04 0.10 5.96
CA ALA A 267 -19.73 1.32 5.51
C ALA A 267 -19.14 2.57 6.15
N ILE A 268 -18.86 2.53 7.45
CA ILE A 268 -18.13 3.60 8.16
C ILE A 268 -16.76 3.82 7.51
N ASN A 269 -16.00 2.75 7.29
CA ASN A 269 -14.66 2.83 6.68
C ASN A 269 -14.70 3.33 5.22
N ALA A 270 -15.74 2.98 4.47
CA ALA A 270 -15.99 3.51 3.14
C ALA A 270 -16.23 5.03 3.19
N LEU A 271 -17.09 5.51 4.08
CA LEU A 271 -17.37 6.94 4.23
C LEU A 271 -16.15 7.74 4.69
N ARG A 272 -15.36 7.21 5.63
CA ARG A 272 -14.06 7.79 6.02
C ARG A 272 -13.16 7.96 4.80
N GLY A 273 -13.01 6.91 3.99
CA GLY A 273 -12.19 6.95 2.78
C GLY A 273 -12.74 7.85 1.67
N ILE A 274 -14.05 7.97 1.52
CA ILE A 274 -14.73 8.78 0.50
C ILE A 274 -14.70 10.27 0.85
N VAL A 275 -15.05 10.61 2.10
CA VAL A 275 -15.34 11.99 2.51
C VAL A 275 -14.12 12.67 3.12
N ASP A 276 -13.33 11.92 3.90
CA ASP A 276 -12.20 12.45 4.68
C ASP A 276 -10.83 12.02 4.12
N GLY A 277 -10.78 11.01 3.25
CA GLY A 277 -9.50 10.40 2.82
C GLY A 277 -8.84 9.54 3.91
N ASP A 278 -9.57 9.23 4.98
CA ASP A 278 -9.04 8.59 6.16
C ASP A 278 -8.80 7.08 5.99
N LEU A 279 -7.82 6.58 6.74
CA LEU A 279 -7.56 5.14 6.86
C LEU A 279 -8.70 4.41 7.58
N PRO A 280 -8.88 3.10 7.32
CA PRO A 280 -9.96 2.34 7.94
C PRO A 280 -9.66 2.08 9.42
N LEU A 281 -10.73 2.05 10.22
CA LEU A 281 -10.69 1.64 11.61
C LEU A 281 -10.61 0.11 11.67
N ASP A 282 -9.54 -0.41 12.29
CA ASP A 282 -9.28 -1.86 12.34
C ASP A 282 -10.08 -2.59 13.43
N LYS A 283 -10.52 -1.88 14.47
CA LYS A 283 -11.24 -2.47 15.62
C LYS A 283 -12.32 -1.52 16.12
N LEU A 284 -13.56 -1.83 15.79
CA LEU A 284 -14.74 -1.22 16.39
C LEU A 284 -15.58 -2.31 17.04
N SER A 285 -15.90 -2.14 18.32
CA SER A 285 -16.96 -2.91 18.95
C SER A 285 -18.32 -2.55 18.33
N ALA A 286 -19.33 -3.37 18.56
CA ALA A 286 -20.67 -3.11 18.03
C ALA A 286 -21.27 -1.81 18.55
N PHE A 287 -21.00 -1.44 19.81
CA PHE A 287 -21.48 -0.19 20.40
C PHE A 287 -20.78 1.03 19.77
N GLU A 288 -19.45 1.01 19.68
CA GLU A 288 -18.69 2.09 19.02
C GLU A 288 -19.12 2.24 17.55
N ALA A 289 -19.34 1.13 16.84
CA ALA A 289 -19.83 1.17 15.46
C ALA A 289 -21.21 1.82 15.35
N ILE A 290 -22.11 1.66 16.33
CA ILE A 290 -23.42 2.34 16.35
C ILE A 290 -23.24 3.85 16.55
N GLU A 291 -22.40 4.24 17.51
CA GLU A 291 -22.16 5.66 17.81
C GLU A 291 -21.54 6.37 16.61
N VAL A 292 -20.49 5.79 16.03
CA VAL A 292 -19.82 6.34 14.84
C VAL A 292 -20.76 6.34 13.63
N ALA A 293 -21.60 5.32 13.45
CA ALA A 293 -22.61 5.33 12.39
C ALA A 293 -23.61 6.48 12.56
N ASN A 294 -24.05 6.76 13.78
CA ASN A 294 -24.96 7.88 14.06
C ASN A 294 -24.29 9.24 13.85
N GLU A 295 -23.00 9.36 14.13
CA GLU A 295 -22.22 10.56 13.78
C GLU A 295 -22.17 10.79 12.28
N TRP A 296 -21.89 9.75 11.50
CA TRP A 296 -21.89 9.83 10.04
C TRP A 296 -23.26 10.21 9.47
N LYS A 297 -24.35 9.63 9.99
CA LYS A 297 -25.72 9.98 9.55
C LYS A 297 -26.09 11.44 9.82
N ARG A 298 -25.55 12.05 10.88
CA ARG A 298 -25.76 13.48 11.15
C ARG A 298 -24.95 14.40 10.25
N ARG A 299 -23.87 13.87 9.67
CA ARG A 299 -22.91 14.61 8.86
C ARG A 299 -23.24 14.60 7.37
N LEU A 300 -23.82 13.50 6.88
CA LEU A 300 -24.28 13.32 5.50
C LEU A 300 -25.64 14.00 5.28
#